data_AF-A0A0D9XZ84-F1
#
_entry.id   AF-A0A0D9XZ84-F1
#
_cell.length_a   1.000
_cell.length_b   1.000
_cell.length_c   1.000
_cell.angle_alpha   90.00
_cell.angle_beta   90.00
_cell.angle_gamma   90.00
#
_symmetry.space_group_name_H-M   'P 1'
#
loop_
_entity.id
_entity.type
_entity.pdbx_description
1 polymer ?
#
loop_
_entity_poly.entity_id
_entity_poly.type
_entity_poly.pdbx_seq_one_letter_code
_entity_poly.pdbx_strand_id
1 'polypeptide(L)'
;MADTRIINDVHEPAAVAYVKLIMKELTNSMDTEHHLLHLFRRRRPHGIVFPAAVAAALDDLADLFSEGSILMAGRTRHEMRMERAEKEAMLMVAMSQRQSIDARIRDIDAEIVAMTKRLEEARAPIRQTLRLLPFDADGEDAEETARRVVSLVENLGRAQRKEAALMADIVMMRADYERLQRRREDVMVAGRTAITALEDVPELPRATEKEDYLMHEAVPSRFEDDVAVLVKFTGWAFDFVKPC
;
A
#
# COMPACT_ATOMS: atom_id res chain seq x y z
N MET A 1 57.57 -26.07 -42.61
CA MET A 1 56.74 -24.86 -42.78
C MET A 1 55.34 -25.24 -42.35
N ALA A 2 54.92 -24.72 -41.20
CA ALA A 2 53.61 -24.99 -40.61
C ALA A 2 52.55 -24.20 -41.37
N ASP A 3 51.56 -24.91 -41.90
CA ASP A 3 50.44 -24.34 -42.63
C ASP A 3 49.31 -24.08 -41.64
N THR A 4 49.32 -22.88 -41.06
CA THR A 4 48.31 -22.42 -40.10
C THR A 4 47.05 -22.04 -40.86
N ARG A 5 46.17 -23.02 -41.10
CA ARG A 5 44.80 -22.75 -41.54
C ARG A 5 44.06 -22.03 -40.41
N ILE A 6 43.92 -20.72 -40.55
CA ILE A 6 42.92 -19.92 -39.86
C ILE A 6 41.57 -20.42 -40.35
N ILE A 7 40.90 -21.24 -39.54
CA ILE A 7 39.49 -21.57 -39.73
C ILE A 7 38.74 -20.29 -39.37
N ASN A 8 38.39 -19.50 -40.38
CA ASN A 8 37.32 -18.52 -40.25
C ASN A 8 36.06 -19.32 -39.96
N ASP A 9 35.62 -19.26 -38.71
CA ASP A 9 34.36 -19.81 -38.21
C ASP A 9 33.21 -19.02 -38.87
N VAL A 10 32.88 -19.36 -40.12
CA VAL A 10 31.71 -18.81 -40.81
C VAL A 10 30.50 -19.51 -40.22
N HIS A 11 29.99 -18.95 -39.13
CA HIS A 11 28.76 -19.42 -38.50
C HIS A 11 27.59 -19.34 -39.48
N GLU A 12 26.69 -20.32 -39.41
CA GLU A 12 25.49 -20.35 -40.23
C GLU A 12 24.67 -19.05 -40.00
N PRO A 13 24.41 -18.22 -41.03
CA PRO A 13 23.74 -16.92 -40.85
C PRO A 13 22.38 -17.04 -40.16
N ALA A 14 21.69 -18.16 -40.37
CA ALA A 14 20.42 -18.48 -39.73
C ALA A 14 20.57 -18.72 -38.21
N ALA A 15 21.66 -19.38 -37.77
CA ALA A 15 21.97 -19.59 -36.35
C ALA A 15 22.26 -18.26 -35.64
N VAL A 16 23.06 -17.39 -36.27
CA VAL A 16 23.37 -16.05 -35.73
C VAL A 16 22.12 -15.18 -35.64
N ALA A 17 21.25 -15.22 -36.68
CA ALA A 17 19.98 -14.49 -36.66
C ALA A 17 19.03 -14.98 -35.56
N TYR A 18 18.97 -16.31 -35.34
CA TYR A 18 18.18 -16.90 -34.26
C TYR A 18 18.69 -16.45 -32.87
N VAL A 19 20.00 -16.55 -32.63
CA VAL A 19 20.56 -16.15 -31.32
C VAL A 19 20.38 -14.64 -31.08
N LYS A 20 20.52 -13.78 -32.09
CA LYS A 20 20.21 -12.35 -31.99
C LYS A 20 18.74 -12.08 -31.66
N LEU A 21 17.81 -12.89 -32.17
CA LEU A 21 16.40 -12.80 -31.79
C LEU A 21 16.20 -13.17 -30.31
N ILE A 22 16.75 -14.31 -29.87
CA ILE A 22 16.66 -14.75 -28.46
C ILE A 22 17.21 -13.68 -27.52
N MET A 23 18.41 -13.18 -27.80
CA MET A 23 19.06 -12.14 -27.00
C MET A 23 18.27 -10.82 -27.01
N LYS A 24 17.61 -10.45 -28.13
CA LYS A 24 16.76 -9.26 -28.21
C LYS A 24 15.51 -9.39 -27.34
N GLU A 25 14.91 -10.56 -27.31
CA GLU A 25 13.75 -10.82 -26.46
C GLU A 25 14.13 -10.89 -24.97
N LEU A 26 15.33 -11.37 -24.65
CA LEU A 26 15.90 -11.29 -23.30
C LEU A 26 16.10 -9.83 -22.84
N THR A 27 16.44 -8.91 -23.76
CA THR A 27 16.65 -7.47 -23.42
C THR A 27 15.38 -6.62 -23.37
N ASN A 28 14.35 -6.97 -24.14
CA ASN A 28 13.19 -6.08 -24.35
C ASN A 28 12.07 -6.23 -23.33
N SER A 29 12.16 -7.17 -22.39
CA SER A 29 10.97 -7.64 -21.69
C SER A 29 10.69 -6.90 -20.39
N MET A 30 9.68 -6.01 -20.45
CA MET A 30 8.96 -5.46 -19.30
C MET A 30 7.80 -6.39 -18.85
N ASP A 31 7.59 -7.54 -19.50
CA ASP A 31 6.49 -8.49 -19.22
C ASP A 31 7.01 -9.95 -19.37
N THR A 32 7.75 -10.38 -18.35
CA THR A 32 8.88 -11.32 -18.48
C THR A 32 8.59 -12.80 -18.65
N GLU A 33 7.53 -13.36 -18.09
CA GLU A 33 7.53 -14.82 -17.89
C GLU A 33 6.90 -15.59 -19.04
N HIS A 34 5.71 -15.18 -19.47
CA HIS A 34 4.97 -15.87 -20.51
C HIS A 34 5.66 -15.74 -21.87
N HIS A 35 6.34 -14.62 -22.12
CA HIS A 35 7.03 -14.37 -23.38
C HIS A 35 8.34 -15.19 -23.48
N LEU A 36 9.14 -15.24 -22.41
CA LEU A 36 10.37 -16.04 -22.38
C LEU A 36 10.07 -17.54 -22.37
N LEU A 37 9.06 -17.98 -21.61
CA LEU A 37 8.53 -19.36 -21.69
C LEU A 37 8.09 -19.71 -23.11
N HIS A 38 7.36 -18.82 -23.79
CA HIS A 38 6.91 -19.04 -25.17
C HIS A 38 8.09 -19.06 -26.16
N LEU A 39 9.11 -18.24 -25.94
CA LEU A 39 10.31 -18.16 -26.75
C LEU A 39 11.14 -19.44 -26.69
N PHE A 40 11.37 -19.98 -25.49
CA PHE A 40 12.07 -21.27 -25.33
C PHE A 40 11.18 -22.48 -25.63
N ARG A 41 9.85 -22.35 -25.58
CA ARG A 41 8.89 -23.36 -26.09
C ARG A 41 8.87 -23.44 -27.61
N ARG A 42 9.17 -22.35 -28.33
CA ARG A 42 9.40 -22.40 -29.78
C ARG A 42 10.65 -23.21 -30.03
N ARG A 43 10.47 -24.49 -30.38
CA ARG A 43 11.56 -25.40 -30.75
C ARG A 43 12.54 -24.70 -31.69
N ARG A 44 13.84 -24.94 -31.47
CA ARG A 44 14.92 -24.52 -32.37
C ARG A 44 14.51 -24.80 -33.82
N PRO A 45 14.78 -23.88 -34.76
CA PRO A 45 14.46 -24.11 -36.16
C PRO A 45 15.11 -25.42 -36.62
N HIS A 46 14.32 -26.29 -37.24
CA HIS A 46 14.81 -27.59 -37.70
C HIS A 46 15.79 -27.38 -38.85
N GLY A 47 16.95 -28.05 -38.79
CA GLY A 47 17.97 -28.00 -39.85
C GLY A 47 19.08 -26.97 -39.67
N ILE A 48 19.05 -26.15 -38.61
CA ILE A 48 20.15 -25.25 -38.25
C ILE A 48 21.14 -25.95 -37.31
N VAL A 49 22.44 -25.84 -37.60
CA VAL A 49 23.49 -26.41 -36.75
C VAL A 49 24.14 -25.31 -35.90
N PHE A 50 24.01 -25.44 -34.58
CA PHE A 50 24.66 -24.56 -33.63
C PHE A 50 26.00 -25.17 -33.15
N PRO A 51 27.04 -24.35 -32.89
CA PRO A 51 28.20 -24.81 -32.15
C PRO A 51 27.79 -25.41 -30.80
N ALA A 52 28.49 -26.45 -30.35
CA ALA A 52 28.14 -27.19 -29.12
C ALA A 52 27.97 -26.28 -27.90
N ALA A 53 28.85 -25.29 -27.70
CA ALA A 53 28.75 -24.35 -26.59
C ALA A 53 27.49 -23.46 -26.66
N VAL A 54 27.10 -23.04 -27.87
CA VAL A 54 25.90 -22.22 -28.11
C VAL A 54 24.63 -23.06 -27.92
N ALA A 55 24.66 -24.31 -28.39
CA ALA A 55 23.58 -25.26 -28.16
C ALA A 55 23.39 -25.51 -26.65
N ALA A 56 24.48 -25.75 -25.90
CA ALA A 56 24.43 -25.94 -24.45
C ALA A 56 23.86 -24.71 -23.73
N ALA A 57 24.40 -23.51 -24.00
CA ALA A 57 23.91 -22.27 -23.39
C ALA A 57 22.42 -22.00 -23.67
N LEU A 58 21.95 -22.30 -24.88
CA LEU A 58 20.53 -22.18 -25.23
C LEU A 58 19.66 -23.24 -24.52
N ASP A 59 20.17 -24.44 -24.27
CA ASP A 59 19.46 -25.49 -23.53
C ASP A 59 19.43 -25.16 -22.02
N ASP A 60 20.55 -24.68 -21.47
CA ASP A 60 20.67 -24.24 -20.09
C ASP A 60 19.74 -23.07 -19.77
N LEU A 61 19.66 -22.06 -20.65
CA LEU A 61 18.69 -20.97 -20.54
C LEU A 61 17.25 -21.48 -20.64
N ALA A 62 16.97 -22.40 -21.57
CA ALA A 62 15.62 -22.99 -21.69
C ALA A 62 15.22 -23.73 -20.41
N ASP A 63 16.15 -24.44 -19.77
CA ASP A 63 15.94 -25.14 -18.49
C ASP A 63 15.71 -24.14 -17.34
N LEU A 64 16.48 -23.05 -17.28
CA LEU A 64 16.32 -22.00 -16.26
C LEU A 64 14.94 -21.34 -16.31
N PHE A 65 14.40 -21.11 -17.51
CA PHE A 65 13.07 -20.52 -17.73
C PHE A 65 11.97 -21.56 -17.92
N SER A 66 12.23 -22.85 -17.69
CA SER A 66 11.21 -23.89 -17.87
C SER A 66 10.13 -23.82 -16.78
N GLU A 67 8.92 -24.26 -17.12
CA GLU A 67 7.82 -24.34 -16.15
C GLU A 67 8.18 -25.38 -15.08
N GLY A 68 8.25 -24.95 -13.82
CA GLY A 68 8.70 -25.79 -12.71
C GLY A 68 10.21 -25.79 -12.45
N SER A 69 10.99 -24.94 -13.15
CA SER A 69 12.39 -24.73 -12.80
C SER A 69 12.53 -24.20 -11.37
N ILE A 70 13.67 -24.45 -10.72
CA ILE A 70 13.95 -23.98 -9.37
C ILE A 70 13.90 -22.44 -9.29
N LEU A 71 14.37 -21.77 -10.35
CA LEU A 71 14.33 -20.31 -10.48
C LEU A 71 12.88 -19.80 -10.51
N MET A 72 12.07 -20.32 -11.43
CA MET A 72 10.67 -19.87 -11.58
C MET A 72 9.86 -20.19 -10.32
N ALA A 73 10.02 -21.38 -9.75
CA ALA A 73 9.36 -21.76 -8.51
C ALA A 73 9.81 -20.90 -7.31
N GLY A 74 11.10 -20.57 -7.23
CA GLY A 74 11.64 -19.66 -6.21
C GLY A 74 11.10 -18.24 -6.36
N ARG A 75 11.04 -17.73 -7.59
CA ARG A 75 10.49 -16.41 -7.91
C ARG A 75 9.00 -16.30 -7.56
N THR A 76 8.17 -17.26 -7.99
CA THR A 76 6.74 -17.29 -7.64
C THR A 76 6.54 -17.27 -6.12
N ARG A 77 7.34 -18.05 -5.37
CA ARG A 77 7.28 -18.01 -3.89
C ARG A 77 7.72 -16.65 -3.34
N HIS A 78 8.76 -16.04 -3.89
CA HIS A 78 9.20 -14.70 -3.48
C HIS A 78 8.10 -13.65 -3.73
N GLU A 79 7.49 -13.65 -4.91
CA GLU A 79 6.38 -12.74 -5.26
C GLU A 79 5.19 -12.92 -4.32
N MET A 80 4.79 -14.17 -4.03
CA MET A 80 3.74 -14.45 -3.03
C MET A 80 4.10 -13.92 -1.63
N ARG A 81 5.36 -14.05 -1.19
CA ARG A 81 5.82 -13.48 0.10
C ARG A 81 5.75 -11.95 0.09
N MET A 82 6.16 -11.32 -1.01
CA MET A 82 6.11 -9.87 -1.16
C MET A 82 4.67 -9.34 -1.17
N GLU A 83 3.79 -9.97 -1.94
CA GLU A 83 2.36 -9.66 -1.97
C GLU A 83 1.74 -9.79 -0.57
N ARG A 84 2.05 -10.89 0.13
CA ARG A 84 1.58 -11.09 1.50
C ARG A 84 2.09 -10.00 2.44
N ALA A 85 3.38 -9.66 2.37
CA ALA A 85 3.98 -8.63 3.21
C ALA A 85 3.37 -7.24 2.98
N GLU A 86 3.06 -6.90 1.73
CA GLU A 86 2.35 -5.66 1.38
C GLU A 86 0.96 -5.63 2.03
N LYS A 87 0.20 -6.71 1.87
CA LYS A 87 -1.14 -6.83 2.46
C LYS A 87 -1.12 -6.81 3.99
N GLU A 88 -0.11 -7.42 4.62
CA GLU A 88 0.13 -7.35 6.08
C GLU A 88 0.42 -5.92 6.52
N ALA A 89 1.25 -5.18 5.76
CA ALA A 89 1.54 -3.78 6.04
C ALA A 89 0.26 -2.92 5.92
N MET A 90 -0.58 -3.14 4.91
CA MET A 90 -1.87 -2.47 4.77
C MET A 90 -2.79 -2.74 5.98
N LEU A 91 -2.85 -3.98 6.45
CA LEU A 91 -3.62 -4.35 7.63
C LEU A 91 -3.12 -3.62 8.89
N MET A 92 -1.80 -3.57 9.08
CA MET A 92 -1.19 -2.86 10.21
C MET A 92 -1.50 -1.36 10.19
N VAL A 93 -1.49 -0.73 9.01
CA VAL A 93 -1.90 0.67 8.83
C VAL A 93 -3.37 0.85 9.20
N ALA A 94 -4.28 -0.01 8.72
CA ALA A 94 -5.70 0.06 9.05
C ALA A 94 -5.95 -0.11 10.57
N MET A 95 -5.25 -1.04 11.22
CA MET A 95 -5.33 -1.24 12.68
C MET A 95 -4.85 -0.01 13.45
N SER A 96 -3.73 0.59 13.04
CA SER A 96 -3.20 1.81 13.65
C SER A 96 -4.17 2.99 13.49
N GLN A 97 -4.72 3.19 12.29
CA GLN A 97 -5.71 4.23 12.02
C GLN A 97 -6.96 4.05 12.88
N ARG A 98 -7.46 2.81 13.02
CA ARG A 98 -8.59 2.50 13.88
C ARG A 98 -8.31 2.90 15.32
N GLN A 99 -7.16 2.51 15.87
CA GLN A 99 -6.79 2.85 17.25
C GLN A 99 -6.72 4.37 17.46
N SER A 100 -6.17 5.10 16.48
CA SER A 100 -6.13 6.56 16.52
C SER A 100 -7.53 7.18 16.52
N ILE A 101 -8.43 6.70 15.66
CA ILE A 101 -9.82 7.18 15.60
C ILE A 101 -10.57 6.84 16.89
N ASP A 102 -10.42 5.61 17.41
CA ASP A 102 -11.04 5.17 18.66
C ASP A 102 -10.57 6.01 19.88
N ALA A 103 -9.32 6.49 19.87
CA ALA A 103 -8.84 7.45 20.88
C ALA A 103 -9.55 8.80 20.75
N ARG A 104 -9.58 9.38 19.54
CA ARG A 104 -10.21 10.69 19.31
C ARG A 104 -11.71 10.71 19.61
N ILE A 105 -12.40 9.59 19.32
CA ILE A 105 -13.82 9.41 19.68
C ILE A 105 -14.00 9.52 21.19
N ARG A 106 -13.19 8.81 21.97
CA ARG A 106 -13.24 8.85 23.45
C ARG A 106 -12.95 10.26 23.98
N ASP A 107 -11.98 10.95 23.41
CA ASP A 107 -11.63 12.31 23.82
C ASP A 107 -12.80 13.27 23.57
N ILE A 108 -13.39 13.25 22.38
CA ILE A 108 -14.55 14.09 22.05
C ILE A 108 -15.78 13.73 22.89
N ASP A 109 -16.02 12.44 23.17
CA ASP A 109 -17.12 12.03 24.07
C ASP A 109 -16.94 12.64 25.47
N ALA A 110 -15.72 12.59 26.02
CA ALA A 110 -15.42 13.18 27.31
C ALA A 110 -15.63 14.71 27.31
N GLU A 111 -15.21 15.38 26.23
CA GLU A 111 -15.43 16.82 26.04
C GLU A 111 -16.92 17.17 25.92
N ILE A 112 -17.70 16.41 25.17
CA ILE A 112 -19.15 16.61 25.05
C ILE A 112 -19.83 16.47 26.41
N VAL A 113 -19.45 15.47 27.21
CA VAL A 113 -19.98 15.29 28.57
C VAL A 113 -19.61 16.49 29.45
N ALA A 114 -18.36 16.94 29.42
CA ALA A 114 -17.90 18.09 30.18
C ALA A 114 -18.63 19.39 29.77
N MET A 115 -18.82 19.60 28.47
CA MET A 115 -19.54 20.76 27.93
C MET A 115 -21.02 20.73 28.26
N THR A 116 -21.64 19.54 28.23
CA THR A 116 -23.03 19.36 28.65
C THR A 116 -23.22 19.73 30.12
N LYS A 117 -22.26 19.38 30.99
CA LYS A 117 -22.27 19.81 32.40
C LYS A 117 -22.16 21.33 32.52
N ARG A 118 -21.24 21.96 31.78
CA ARG A 118 -21.09 23.43 31.75
C ARG A 118 -22.35 24.13 31.24
N LEU A 119 -23.05 23.53 30.28
CA LEU A 119 -24.33 24.04 29.77
C LEU A 119 -25.40 24.04 30.88
N GLU A 120 -25.50 22.96 31.65
CA GLU A 120 -26.45 22.90 32.78
C GLU A 120 -26.12 23.91 33.89
N GLU A 121 -24.84 24.14 34.16
CA GLU A 121 -24.40 25.20 35.06
C GLU A 121 -24.75 26.60 34.49
N ALA A 122 -24.59 26.82 33.18
CA ALA A 122 -24.97 28.07 32.52
C ALA A 122 -26.50 28.32 32.49
N ARG A 123 -27.31 27.26 32.55
CA ARG A 123 -28.78 27.35 32.67
C ARG A 123 -29.26 27.74 34.06
N ALA A 124 -28.45 27.53 35.11
CA ALA A 124 -28.81 27.89 36.47
C ALA A 124 -29.18 29.39 36.66
N PRO A 125 -28.36 30.36 36.22
CA PRO A 125 -28.70 31.79 36.34
C PRO A 125 -29.93 32.18 35.52
N ILE A 126 -30.20 31.52 34.39
CA ILE A 126 -31.44 31.74 33.61
C ILE A 126 -32.65 31.35 34.44
N ARG A 127 -32.65 30.12 34.98
CA ARG A 127 -33.72 29.63 35.87
C ARG A 127 -33.90 30.53 37.10
N GLN A 128 -32.80 30.99 37.70
CA GLN A 128 -32.83 31.90 38.84
C GLN A 128 -33.45 33.25 38.47
N THR A 129 -33.03 33.85 37.35
CA THR A 129 -33.52 35.17 36.89
C THR A 129 -35.00 35.10 36.51
N LEU A 130 -35.43 34.03 35.83
CA LEU A 130 -36.84 33.80 35.49
C LEU A 130 -37.74 33.62 36.72
N ARG A 131 -37.22 33.13 37.85
CA ARG A 131 -37.99 33.05 39.11
C ARG A 131 -38.13 34.39 39.83
N LEU A 132 -37.26 35.36 39.53
CA LEU A 132 -37.25 36.70 40.12
C LEU A 132 -38.03 37.72 39.29
N LEU A 133 -38.42 37.36 38.06
CA LEU A 133 -39.18 38.17 37.11
C LEU A 133 -40.68 38.32 37.45
N PRO A 134 -41.39 37.32 38.04
CA PRO A 134 -42.71 37.55 38.61
C PRO A 134 -42.54 38.46 39.83
N PHE A 135 -43.08 39.68 39.75
CA PHE A 135 -43.01 40.66 40.83
C PHE A 135 -44.43 41.12 41.19
N ASP A 136 -44.77 41.06 42.49
CA ASP A 136 -45.97 41.67 43.07
C ASP A 136 -45.64 43.12 43.44
N ALA A 137 -46.25 44.07 42.73
CA ALA A 137 -45.99 45.50 42.82
C ALA A 137 -46.78 46.22 43.93
N ASP A 138 -47.03 45.56 45.07
CA ASP A 138 -47.75 46.19 46.17
C ASP A 138 -46.78 47.02 47.03
N GLY A 139 -46.62 48.29 46.65
CA GLY A 139 -46.10 49.36 47.53
C GLY A 139 -44.63 49.79 47.37
N GLU A 140 -43.92 49.34 46.34
CA GLU A 140 -42.52 49.73 46.07
C GLU A 140 -42.41 50.93 45.10
N ASP A 141 -41.33 51.72 45.19
CA ASP A 141 -41.06 52.87 44.31
C ASP A 141 -40.89 52.39 42.85
N ALA A 142 -41.76 52.89 41.96
CA ALA A 142 -41.80 52.49 40.55
C ALA A 142 -40.45 52.66 39.83
N GLU A 143 -39.64 53.65 40.23
CA GLU A 143 -38.31 53.86 39.64
C GLU A 143 -37.31 52.77 40.07
N GLU A 144 -37.34 52.36 41.33
CA GLU A 144 -36.51 51.26 41.84
C GLU A 144 -36.91 49.92 41.21
N THR A 145 -38.22 49.67 41.08
CA THR A 145 -38.75 48.49 40.38
C THR A 145 -38.29 48.47 38.92
N ALA A 146 -38.35 49.60 38.21
CA ALA A 146 -37.89 49.69 36.82
C ALA A 146 -36.38 49.37 36.69
N ARG A 147 -35.55 49.91 37.57
CA ARG A 147 -34.10 49.62 37.59
C ARG A 147 -33.81 48.13 37.86
N ARG A 148 -34.56 47.51 38.77
CA ARG A 148 -34.44 46.08 39.08
C ARG A 148 -34.81 45.20 37.88
N VAL A 149 -35.91 45.51 37.19
CA VAL A 149 -36.34 44.79 35.99
C VAL A 149 -35.28 44.89 34.87
N VAL A 150 -34.75 46.09 34.62
CA VAL A 150 -33.67 46.28 33.63
C VAL A 150 -32.46 45.41 33.96
N SER A 151 -32.01 45.39 35.22
CA SER A 151 -30.89 44.56 35.67
C SER A 151 -31.16 43.05 35.47
N LEU A 152 -32.37 42.58 35.77
CA LEU A 152 -32.78 41.19 35.55
C LEU A 152 -32.78 40.83 34.05
N VAL A 153 -33.31 41.69 33.19
CA VAL A 153 -33.33 41.47 31.73
C VAL A 153 -31.91 41.41 31.17
N GLU A 154 -31.02 42.29 31.60
CA GLU A 154 -29.61 42.25 31.19
C GLU A 154 -28.90 40.96 31.65
N ASN A 155 -29.12 40.55 32.90
CA ASN A 155 -28.59 39.31 33.45
C ASN A 155 -29.08 38.09 32.65
N LEU A 156 -30.38 38.05 32.34
CA LEU A 156 -30.98 37.01 31.52
C LEU A 156 -30.33 36.96 30.13
N GLY A 157 -30.19 38.10 29.46
CA GLY A 157 -29.59 38.18 28.13
C GLY A 157 -28.11 37.77 28.12
N ARG A 158 -27.33 38.08 29.16
CA ARG A 158 -25.96 37.58 29.31
C ARG A 158 -25.92 36.06 29.48
N ALA A 159 -26.79 35.52 30.33
CA ALA A 159 -26.83 34.08 30.59
C ALA A 159 -27.29 33.28 29.36
N GLN A 160 -28.33 33.75 28.65
CA GLN A 160 -28.81 33.14 27.41
C GLN A 160 -27.76 33.14 26.30
N ARG A 161 -26.97 34.21 26.15
CA ARG A 161 -25.84 34.22 25.19
C ARG A 161 -24.79 33.16 25.52
N LYS A 162 -24.47 32.99 26.81
CA LYS A 162 -23.53 31.94 27.26
C LYS A 162 -24.10 30.54 27.00
N GLU A 163 -25.38 30.32 27.29
CA GLU A 163 -26.06 29.05 26.99
C GLU A 163 -26.02 28.75 25.48
N ALA A 164 -26.36 29.73 24.65
CA ALA A 164 -26.38 29.58 23.20
C ALA A 164 -24.98 29.24 22.63
N ALA A 165 -23.92 29.90 23.13
CA ALA A 165 -22.55 29.60 22.74
C ALA A 165 -22.17 28.15 23.09
N LEU A 166 -22.45 27.71 24.32
CA LEU A 166 -22.17 26.33 24.74
C LEU A 166 -22.96 25.29 23.94
N MET A 167 -24.23 25.58 23.62
CA MET A 167 -25.01 24.70 22.75
C MET A 167 -24.43 24.61 21.33
N ALA A 168 -23.99 25.74 20.76
CA ALA A 168 -23.36 25.74 19.45
C ALA A 168 -22.07 24.90 19.44
N ASP A 169 -21.23 25.03 20.47
CA ASP A 169 -20.01 24.22 20.62
C ASP A 169 -20.34 22.72 20.72
N ILE A 170 -21.33 22.34 21.54
CA ILE A 170 -21.76 20.94 21.67
C ILE A 170 -22.27 20.39 20.33
N VAL A 171 -23.04 21.18 19.57
CA VAL A 171 -23.54 20.78 18.25
C VAL A 171 -22.38 20.53 17.28
N MET A 172 -21.38 21.42 17.27
CA MET A 172 -20.17 21.24 16.45
C MET A 172 -19.40 19.98 16.84
N MET A 173 -19.16 19.76 18.14
CA MET A 173 -18.49 18.56 18.63
C MET A 173 -19.24 17.27 18.26
N ARG A 174 -20.57 17.27 18.32
CA ARG A 174 -21.39 16.12 17.89
C ARG A 174 -21.26 15.85 16.39
N ALA A 175 -21.20 16.89 15.57
CA ALA A 175 -20.98 16.72 14.13
C ALA A 175 -19.60 16.11 13.84
N ASP A 176 -18.56 16.52 14.57
CA ASP A 176 -17.22 15.94 14.48
C ASP A 176 -17.18 14.49 14.99
N TYR A 177 -17.88 14.19 16.08
CA TYR A 177 -18.05 12.83 16.58
C TYR A 177 -18.69 11.91 15.53
N GLU A 178 -19.79 12.34 14.88
CA GLU A 178 -20.42 11.56 13.82
C GLU A 178 -19.49 11.35 12.62
N ARG A 179 -18.70 12.36 12.25
CA ARG A 179 -17.70 12.24 11.19
C ARG A 179 -16.64 11.20 11.53
N LEU A 180 -16.16 11.18 12.79
CA LEU A 180 -15.23 10.16 13.26
C LEU A 180 -15.85 8.77 13.27
N GLN A 181 -17.12 8.62 13.64
CA GLN A 181 -17.82 7.34 13.59
C GLN A 181 -17.92 6.79 12.17
N ARG A 182 -18.25 7.64 11.18
CA ARG A 182 -18.25 7.21 9.75
C ARG A 182 -16.85 6.78 9.31
N ARG A 183 -15.83 7.59 9.63
CA ARG A 183 -14.44 7.26 9.29
C ARG A 183 -13.97 5.97 9.95
N ARG A 184 -14.41 5.70 11.18
CA ARG A 184 -14.15 4.44 11.89
C ARG A 184 -14.72 3.25 11.13
N GLU A 185 -15.95 3.36 10.64
CA GLU A 185 -16.57 2.32 9.82
C GLU A 185 -15.80 2.09 8.51
N ASP A 186 -15.40 3.16 7.82
CA ASP A 186 -14.60 3.06 6.59
C ASP A 186 -13.27 2.30 6.84
N VAL A 187 -12.57 2.62 7.94
CA VAL A 187 -11.33 1.92 8.33
C VAL A 187 -11.60 0.47 8.73
N MET A 188 -12.73 0.18 9.38
CA MET A 188 -13.14 -1.19 9.70
C MET A 188 -13.41 -2.01 8.44
N VAL A 189 -14.07 -1.43 7.44
CA VAL A 189 -14.29 -2.06 6.13
C VAL A 189 -12.95 -2.31 5.45
N ALA A 190 -12.07 -1.30 5.37
CA ALA A 190 -10.73 -1.45 4.79
C ALA A 190 -9.91 -2.55 5.49
N GLY A 191 -9.97 -2.62 6.82
CA GLY A 191 -9.32 -3.68 7.60
C GLY A 191 -9.86 -5.07 7.30
N ARG A 192 -11.18 -5.22 7.14
CA ARG A 192 -11.79 -6.50 6.73
C ARG A 192 -11.38 -6.89 5.30
N THR A 193 -11.38 -5.94 4.37
CA THR A 193 -10.90 -6.18 3.01
C THR A 193 -9.44 -6.63 3.00
N ALA A 194 -8.58 -6.01 3.81
CA ALA A 194 -7.18 -6.43 3.94
C ALA A 194 -7.05 -7.85 4.52
N ILE A 195 -7.87 -8.23 5.50
CA ILE A 195 -7.92 -9.59 6.05
C ILE A 195 -8.33 -10.60 4.96
N THR A 196 -9.43 -10.35 4.24
CA THR A 196 -9.86 -11.24 3.16
C THR A 196 -8.79 -11.36 2.08
N ALA A 197 -8.15 -10.26 1.69
CA ALA A 197 -7.07 -10.29 0.72
C ALA A 197 -5.83 -11.08 1.20
N LEU A 198 -5.60 -11.15 2.51
CA LEU A 198 -4.55 -11.99 3.12
C LEU A 198 -4.92 -13.47 3.16
N GLU A 199 -6.20 -13.78 3.36
CA GLU A 199 -6.72 -15.16 3.31
C GLU A 199 -6.52 -15.78 1.92
N ASP A 200 -6.58 -14.96 0.87
CA ASP A 200 -6.36 -15.38 -0.51
C ASP A 200 -4.88 -15.68 -0.85
N VAL A 201 -3.92 -15.15 -0.09
CA VAL A 201 -2.49 -15.38 -0.32
C VAL A 201 -1.99 -16.48 0.62
N PRO A 202 -1.43 -17.59 0.10
CA PRO A 202 -0.92 -18.65 0.94
C PRO A 202 0.19 -18.16 1.88
N GLU A 203 0.20 -18.66 3.11
CA GLU A 203 1.30 -18.42 4.03
C GLU A 203 2.47 -19.34 3.64
N LEU A 204 3.55 -18.73 3.14
CA LEU A 204 4.75 -19.46 2.77
C LEU A 204 5.80 -19.37 3.89
N PRO A 205 6.57 -20.45 4.13
CA PRO A 205 7.75 -20.38 4.96
C PRO A 205 8.70 -19.27 4.45
N ARG A 206 9.44 -18.67 5.37
CA ARG A 206 10.52 -17.74 5.01
C ARG A 206 11.49 -18.40 4.04
N ALA A 207 12.09 -17.58 3.18
CA ALA A 207 13.12 -18.06 2.28
C ALA A 207 14.24 -18.70 3.10
N THR A 208 14.74 -19.83 2.60
CA THR A 208 15.91 -20.48 3.19
C THR A 208 17.17 -19.84 2.61
N GLU A 209 18.28 -19.85 3.34
CA GLU A 209 19.57 -19.35 2.84
C GLU A 209 19.96 -20.02 1.51
N LYS A 210 19.60 -21.30 1.33
CA LYS A 210 19.80 -22.03 0.08
C LYS A 210 18.94 -21.49 -1.07
N GLU A 211 17.68 -21.15 -0.80
CA GLU A 211 16.79 -20.53 -1.78
C GLU A 211 17.30 -19.15 -2.18
N ASP A 212 17.71 -18.33 -1.21
CA ASP A 212 18.27 -17.00 -1.45
C ASP A 212 19.57 -17.09 -2.26
N TYR A 213 20.50 -17.99 -1.90
CA TYR A 213 21.72 -18.25 -2.66
C TYR A 213 21.43 -18.67 -4.11
N LEU A 214 20.46 -19.57 -4.30
CA LEU A 214 20.09 -20.01 -5.64
C LEU A 214 19.51 -18.87 -6.48
N MET A 215 18.65 -18.03 -5.89
CA MET A 215 17.97 -16.94 -6.59
C MET A 215 18.86 -15.72 -6.86
N HIS A 216 19.76 -15.38 -5.94
CA HIS A 216 20.54 -14.14 -5.99
C HIS A 216 21.99 -14.34 -6.44
N GLU A 217 22.54 -15.55 -6.39
CA GLU A 217 23.94 -15.80 -6.68
C GLU A 217 24.13 -16.88 -7.76
N ALA A 218 23.65 -18.11 -7.50
CA ALA A 218 23.94 -19.24 -8.40
C ALA A 218 23.25 -19.15 -9.77
N VAL A 219 21.95 -18.84 -9.80
CA VAL A 219 21.21 -18.76 -11.06
C VAL A 219 21.57 -17.51 -11.87
N PRO A 220 21.69 -16.31 -11.28
CA PRO A 220 22.18 -15.14 -12.00
C PRO A 220 23.57 -15.36 -12.62
N SER A 221 24.51 -15.96 -11.87
CA SER A 221 25.84 -16.28 -12.40
C SER A 221 25.78 -17.23 -13.61
N ARG A 222 24.96 -18.29 -13.53
CA ARG A 222 24.79 -19.23 -14.66
C ARG A 222 24.15 -18.56 -15.87
N PHE A 223 23.13 -17.73 -15.64
CA PHE A 223 22.50 -16.94 -16.70
C PHE A 223 23.50 -16.00 -17.39
N GLU A 224 24.35 -15.31 -16.63
CA GLU A 224 25.39 -14.43 -17.16
C GLU A 224 26.42 -15.20 -18.00
N ASP A 225 26.85 -16.37 -17.54
CA ASP A 225 27.77 -17.25 -18.28
C ASP A 225 27.17 -17.71 -19.62
N ASP A 226 25.91 -18.17 -19.61
CA ASP A 226 25.22 -18.64 -20.82
C ASP A 226 24.97 -17.49 -21.80
N VAL A 227 24.55 -16.31 -21.31
CA VAL A 227 24.40 -15.10 -22.14
C VAL A 227 25.75 -14.67 -22.73
N ALA A 228 26.85 -14.75 -21.98
CA ALA A 228 28.17 -14.41 -22.48
C ALA A 228 28.62 -15.31 -23.66
N VAL A 229 28.23 -16.59 -23.65
CA VAL A 229 28.44 -17.50 -24.80
C VAL A 229 27.65 -17.02 -26.03
N LEU A 230 26.39 -16.60 -25.86
CA LEU A 230 25.55 -16.10 -26.95
C LEU A 230 26.05 -14.75 -27.52
N VAL A 231 26.52 -13.85 -26.66
CA VAL A 231 27.13 -12.57 -27.02
C VAL A 231 28.37 -12.79 -27.88
N LYS A 232 29.29 -13.66 -27.43
CA LYS A 232 30.52 -14.00 -28.16
C LYS A 232 30.22 -14.60 -29.53
N PHE A 233 29.24 -15.51 -29.62
CA PHE A 233 28.85 -16.15 -30.87
C PHE A 233 28.25 -15.18 -31.91
N THR A 234 27.47 -14.20 -31.45
CA THR A 234 26.78 -13.27 -32.36
C THR A 234 27.59 -12.03 -32.74
N GLY A 235 28.73 -11.80 -32.05
CA GLY A 235 29.51 -10.57 -32.15
C GLY A 235 28.71 -9.33 -31.74
N TRP A 236 27.67 -9.50 -30.93
CA TRP A 236 26.78 -8.42 -30.54
C TRP A 236 27.40 -7.61 -29.38
N ALA A 237 27.55 -6.29 -29.54
CA ALA A 237 27.81 -5.40 -28.40
C ALA A 237 26.56 -5.33 -27.52
N PHE A 238 26.65 -5.88 -26.31
CA PHE A 238 25.55 -5.99 -25.37
C PHE A 238 25.84 -5.12 -24.15
N ASP A 239 25.02 -4.09 -23.91
CA ASP A 239 25.09 -3.26 -22.70
C ASP A 239 24.09 -3.83 -21.69
N PHE A 240 24.59 -4.40 -20.60
CA PHE A 240 23.76 -5.08 -19.60
C PHE A 240 23.01 -4.05 -18.75
N VAL A 241 21.67 -4.05 -18.81
CA VAL A 241 20.82 -3.49 -17.75
C VAL A 241 20.47 -4.67 -16.85
N LYS A 242 20.94 -4.63 -15.60
CA LYS A 242 20.68 -5.68 -14.61
C LYS A 242 19.16 -5.90 -14.48
N PRO A 243 18.67 -7.14 -14.48
CA PRO A 243 17.31 -7.41 -14.04
C PRO A 243 17.22 -7.07 -12.54
N CYS A 244 16.23 -6.24 -12.19
CA CYS A 244 15.90 -5.87 -10.83
C CYS A 244 15.40 -7.07 -10.01
#